data_AF-A0A935LZM7-F1
#
_entry.id   AF-A0A935LZM7-F1
#
_cell.length_a   1.000
_cell.length_b   1.000
_cell.length_c   1.000
_cell.angle_alpha   90.00
_cell.angle_beta   90.00
_cell.angle_gamma   90.00
#
_symmetry.space_group_name_H-M   'P 1'
#
loop_
_entity.id
_entity.type
_entity.pdbx_description
1 polymer ?
#
loop_
_entity_poly.entity_id
_entity_poly.type
_entity_poly.pdbx_seq_one_letter_code
_entity_poly.pdbx_strand_id
1 'polypeptide(L)'
;MCSNGASVALSTGLGGAPQAGGTWSGPSPVVGGNYDPATMTPGAYVYTVTGVAPCANATATVTVRENAATNAGTNGPLTLCSSGASVALSTGLGGAPQAGGTWAGPSPVVGGNYDPATMTPGAYVYTVTGVAPCANATATVTVTENTATNAGTNGPLTLCSNGASVALDRSRRSTTSRRNMERPKSSGRWQL
;
A
#
# COMPACT_ATOMS: atom_id res chain seq x y z
N MET A 1 11.27 24.93 -1.64
CA MET A 1 10.30 24.24 -2.53
C MET A 1 10.36 22.74 -2.28
N CYS A 2 9.42 21.94 -2.81
CA CYS A 2 9.47 20.49 -2.66
C CYS A 2 10.27 19.86 -3.81
N SER A 3 11.07 18.82 -3.53
CA SER A 3 11.95 18.19 -4.52
C SER A 3 11.23 17.46 -5.66
N ASN A 4 9.92 17.19 -5.51
CA ASN A 4 9.06 16.68 -6.59
C ASN A 4 8.01 17.72 -7.05
N GLY A 5 8.23 18.99 -6.70
CA GLY A 5 7.34 20.08 -7.07
C GLY A 5 7.38 20.37 -8.57
N ALA A 6 6.43 21.18 -9.04
CA ALA A 6 6.46 21.69 -10.40
C ALA A 6 7.65 22.63 -10.65
N SER A 7 8.03 22.78 -11.90
CA SER A 7 9.02 23.77 -12.31
C SER A 7 8.53 25.20 -12.01
N VAL A 8 9.44 26.07 -11.55
CA VAL A 8 9.16 27.45 -11.17
C VAL A 8 10.10 28.40 -11.92
N ALA A 9 9.59 29.54 -12.38
CA ALA A 9 10.44 30.57 -12.99
C ALA A 9 11.35 31.22 -11.93
N LEU A 10 12.66 31.22 -12.15
CA LEU A 10 13.64 31.82 -11.23
C LEU A 10 13.47 33.33 -11.07
N SER A 11 12.91 34.00 -12.09
CA SER A 11 12.59 35.42 -12.05
C SER A 11 11.59 35.79 -10.95
N THR A 12 10.75 34.85 -10.49
CA THR A 12 9.83 35.07 -9.36
C THR A 12 10.57 35.25 -8.03
N GLY A 13 11.82 34.77 -7.94
CA GLY A 13 12.69 34.98 -6.80
C GLY A 13 13.51 36.28 -6.86
N LEU A 14 13.47 37.00 -7.99
CA LEU A 14 14.08 38.32 -8.11
C LEU A 14 13.15 39.38 -7.52
N GLY A 15 13.69 40.28 -6.71
CA GLY A 15 12.97 41.45 -6.23
C GLY A 15 12.99 42.61 -7.26
N GLY A 16 12.03 43.53 -7.15
CA GLY A 16 11.98 44.75 -7.96
C GLY A 16 11.50 44.53 -9.40
N ALA A 17 11.94 45.40 -10.32
CA ALA A 17 11.66 45.32 -11.75
C ALA A 17 12.97 45.03 -12.52
N PRO A 18 13.50 43.80 -12.46
CA PRO A 18 14.74 43.45 -13.14
C PRO A 18 14.59 43.62 -14.66
N GLN A 19 15.62 44.11 -15.35
CA GLN A 19 15.61 44.17 -16.81
C GLN A 19 15.49 42.77 -17.40
N ALA A 20 14.68 42.62 -18.44
CA ALA A 20 14.58 41.39 -19.22
C ALA A 20 15.83 41.16 -20.08
N GLY A 21 16.05 39.92 -20.52
CA GLY A 21 17.13 39.56 -21.45
C GLY A 21 18.48 39.25 -20.80
N GLY A 22 18.54 39.19 -19.46
CA GLY A 22 19.72 38.67 -18.76
C GLY A 22 19.84 37.15 -18.87
N THR A 23 21.00 36.64 -18.47
CA THR A 23 21.33 35.21 -18.48
C THR A 23 21.44 34.66 -17.07
N TRP A 24 21.11 33.38 -16.92
CA TRP A 24 21.22 32.67 -15.64
C TRP A 24 22.45 31.76 -15.63
N SER A 25 23.16 31.74 -14.51
CA SER A 25 24.23 30.78 -14.22
C SER A 25 24.03 30.18 -12.83
N GLY A 26 24.57 28.98 -12.58
CA GLY A 26 24.40 28.30 -11.32
C GLY A 26 24.83 26.83 -11.33
N PRO A 27 24.42 26.05 -10.31
CA PRO A 27 24.73 24.63 -10.18
C PRO A 27 24.25 23.76 -11.34
N SER A 28 23.20 24.18 -12.04
CA SER A 28 22.69 23.50 -13.23
C SER A 28 22.46 24.50 -14.37
N PRO A 29 22.58 24.08 -15.64
CA PRO A 29 22.23 24.92 -16.77
C PRO A 29 20.76 25.35 -16.69
N VAL A 30 20.51 26.65 -16.87
CA VAL A 30 19.15 27.20 -16.85
C VAL A 30 18.74 27.53 -18.28
N VAL A 31 17.74 26.81 -18.78
CA VAL A 31 17.13 27.06 -20.10
C VAL A 31 15.72 27.62 -19.89
N GLY A 32 15.38 28.71 -20.58
CA GLY A 32 14.06 29.35 -20.45
C GLY A 32 13.82 30.12 -19.15
N GLY A 33 14.80 30.18 -18.24
CA GLY A 33 14.68 30.90 -16.96
C GLY A 33 13.93 30.11 -15.87
N ASN A 34 13.73 28.82 -16.08
CA ASN A 34 13.00 27.94 -15.18
C ASN A 34 13.95 27.09 -14.33
N TYR A 35 13.52 26.81 -13.10
CA TYR A 35 14.12 25.83 -12.22
C TYR A 35 13.19 24.62 -12.13
N ASP A 36 13.71 23.41 -12.37
CA ASP A 36 12.99 22.15 -12.23
C ASP A 36 13.64 21.31 -11.12
N PRO A 37 12.99 21.15 -9.95
CA PRO A 37 13.55 20.39 -8.83
C PRO A 37 13.76 18.89 -9.14
N ALA A 38 13.13 18.35 -10.19
CA ALA A 38 13.32 16.96 -10.58
C ALA A 38 14.65 16.71 -11.32
N THR A 39 15.24 17.75 -11.92
CA THR A 39 16.40 17.61 -12.82
C THR A 39 17.56 18.57 -12.51
N MET A 40 17.33 19.59 -11.69
CA MET A 40 18.31 20.62 -11.37
C MET A 40 18.76 20.53 -9.91
N THR A 41 19.99 20.97 -9.66
CA THR A 41 20.59 20.95 -8.31
C THR A 41 20.25 22.24 -7.56
N PRO A 42 19.77 22.18 -6.31
CA PRO A 42 19.50 23.37 -5.51
C PRO A 42 20.79 24.12 -5.17
N GLY A 43 20.70 25.44 -5.05
CA GLY A 43 21.84 26.31 -4.73
C GLY A 43 21.63 27.75 -5.17
N ALA A 44 22.73 28.50 -5.29
CA ALA A 44 22.70 29.90 -5.70
C ALA A 44 22.71 30.02 -7.23
N TYR A 45 21.65 30.59 -7.80
CA TYR A 45 21.51 30.92 -9.21
C TYR A 45 21.66 32.42 -9.40
N VAL A 46 22.54 32.84 -10.31
CA VAL A 46 22.88 34.25 -10.56
C VAL A 46 22.29 34.69 -11.89
N TYR A 47 21.47 35.73 -11.85
CA TYR A 47 20.98 36.44 -13.01
C TYR A 47 21.94 37.58 -13.36
N THR A 48 22.39 37.66 -14.61
CA THR A 48 23.32 38.68 -15.10
C THR A 48 22.71 39.44 -16.26
N VAL A 49 22.64 40.76 -16.14
CA VAL A 49 22.26 41.67 -17.23
C VAL A 49 23.53 42.36 -17.71
N THR A 50 23.87 42.15 -18.99
CA THR A 50 25.07 42.74 -19.59
C THR A 50 24.84 44.24 -19.82
N GLY A 51 25.73 45.06 -19.26
CA GLY A 51 25.72 46.50 -19.45
C GLY A 51 26.32 46.89 -20.81
N VAL A 52 25.86 48.01 -21.37
CA VAL A 52 26.50 48.65 -22.52
C VAL A 52 27.38 49.77 -22.00
N ALA A 53 28.64 49.82 -22.46
CA ALA A 53 29.61 50.82 -22.03
C ALA A 53 29.02 52.26 -22.11
N PRO A 54 29.20 53.09 -21.07
CA PRO A 54 30.10 52.91 -19.91
C PRO A 54 29.50 52.11 -18.74
N CYS A 55 28.28 51.60 -18.86
CA CYS A 55 27.62 50.86 -17.77
C CYS A 55 28.21 49.45 -17.63
N ALA A 56 28.52 49.06 -16.39
CA ALA A 56 28.93 47.70 -16.05
C ALA A 56 27.73 46.73 -16.03
N ASN A 57 28.04 45.43 -16.01
CA ASN A 57 27.02 44.39 -15.83
C ASN A 57 26.39 44.50 -14.44
N ALA A 58 25.10 44.20 -14.36
CA ALA A 58 24.37 44.08 -13.10
C ALA A 58 24.06 42.60 -12.81
N THR A 59 24.11 42.21 -11.55
CA THR A 59 23.81 40.83 -11.13
C THR A 59 22.84 40.78 -9.95
N ALA A 60 22.08 39.69 -9.87
CA ALA A 60 21.23 39.37 -8.73
C ALA A 60 21.24 37.87 -8.47
N THR A 61 21.14 37.45 -7.22
CA THR A 61 21.23 36.04 -6.83
C THR A 61 19.93 35.54 -6.24
N VAL A 62 19.42 34.43 -6.76
CA VAL A 62 18.30 33.66 -6.21
C VAL A 62 18.86 32.40 -5.56
N THR A 63 18.58 32.21 -4.27
CA THR A 63 19.00 30.98 -3.56
C THR A 63 17.84 29.99 -3.53
N VAL A 64 18.01 28.86 -4.19
CA VAL A 64 17.03 27.76 -4.20
C VAL A 64 17.33 26.80 -3.07
N ARG A 65 16.31 26.51 -2.25
CA ARG A 65 16.33 25.45 -1.22
C ARG A 65 15.18 24.48 -1.44
N GLU A 66 15.49 23.21 -1.27
CA GLU A 66 14.54 22.12 -1.45
C GLU A 66 14.34 21.36 -0.14
N ASN A 67 13.09 20.93 0.09
CA ASN A 67 12.77 19.90 1.06
C ASN A 67 12.54 18.60 0.29
N ALA A 68 13.06 17.49 0.82
CA ALA A 68 12.83 16.18 0.25
C ALA A 68 11.34 15.82 0.29
N ALA A 69 10.80 15.38 -0.84
CA ALA A 69 9.46 14.83 -0.92
C ALA A 69 9.33 13.58 -0.05
N THR A 70 8.19 13.45 0.62
CA THR A 70 7.89 12.24 1.39
C THR A 70 7.45 11.10 0.48
N ASN A 71 7.72 9.87 0.91
CA ASN A 71 7.35 8.65 0.20
C ASN A 71 6.73 7.65 1.19
N ALA A 72 5.42 7.40 1.05
CA ALA A 72 4.71 6.40 1.86
C ALA A 72 4.73 4.99 1.24
N GLY A 73 5.40 4.80 0.10
CA GLY A 73 5.35 3.58 -0.69
C GLY A 73 4.12 3.54 -1.60
N THR A 74 3.76 2.34 -2.06
CA THR A 74 2.56 2.11 -2.86
C THR A 74 1.54 1.26 -2.10
N ASN A 75 0.27 1.41 -2.47
CA ASN A 75 -0.79 0.58 -1.93
C ASN A 75 -0.52 -0.91 -2.19
N GLY A 76 -0.99 -1.77 -1.29
CA GLY A 76 -0.88 -3.21 -1.46
C GLY A 76 -1.84 -4.01 -0.57
N PRO A 77 -2.06 -5.29 -0.90
CA PRO A 77 -2.86 -6.19 -0.07
C PRO A 77 -2.03 -6.85 1.03
N LEU A 78 -2.68 -7.22 2.14
CA LEU A 78 -2.11 -8.08 3.18
C LEU A 78 -3.15 -9.13 3.59
N THR A 79 -2.92 -10.39 3.20
CA THR A 79 -3.82 -11.50 3.52
C THR A 79 -3.26 -12.31 4.68
N LEU A 80 -4.04 -12.49 5.74
CA LEU A 80 -3.63 -13.20 6.96
C LEU A 80 -4.63 -14.32 7.31
N CYS A 81 -4.21 -15.25 8.16
CA CYS A 81 -5.12 -16.19 8.79
C CYS A 81 -5.71 -15.56 10.05
N SER A 82 -6.99 -15.77 10.33
CA SER A 82 -7.66 -15.24 11.53
C SER A 82 -7.07 -15.79 12.85
N SER A 83 -6.31 -16.89 12.79
CA SER A 83 -5.55 -17.44 13.93
C SER A 83 -4.04 -17.25 13.80
N GLY A 84 -3.60 -16.37 12.90
CA GLY A 84 -2.19 -16.09 12.63
C GLY A 84 -1.52 -15.28 13.74
N ALA A 85 -0.19 -15.22 13.68
CA ALA A 85 0.58 -14.31 14.52
C ALA A 85 0.48 -12.86 14.02
N SER A 86 0.89 -11.92 14.86
CA SER A 86 0.98 -10.52 14.46
C SER A 86 2.01 -10.29 13.35
N VAL A 87 1.68 -9.43 12.39
CA VAL A 87 2.50 -9.11 11.21
C VAL A 87 2.65 -7.60 11.07
N ALA A 88 3.83 -7.12 10.67
CA ALA A 88 4.05 -5.70 10.40
C ALA A 88 3.24 -5.24 9.17
N LEU A 89 2.44 -4.19 9.31
CA LEU A 89 1.61 -3.64 8.22
C LEU A 89 2.46 -3.16 7.04
N SER A 90 3.69 -2.73 7.30
CA SER A 90 4.64 -2.30 6.27
C SER A 90 5.00 -3.39 5.27
N THR A 91 4.79 -4.67 5.60
CA THR A 91 4.99 -5.79 4.65
C THR A 91 3.95 -5.81 3.53
N GLY A 92 2.80 -5.16 3.74
CA GLY A 92 1.77 -4.96 2.72
C GLY A 92 1.98 -3.70 1.86
N LEU A 93 2.96 -2.85 2.18
CA LEU A 93 3.32 -1.70 1.35
C LEU A 93 4.29 -2.12 0.24
N GLY A 94 4.09 -1.59 -0.96
CA GLY A 94 5.05 -1.75 -2.05
C GLY A 94 6.06 -0.59 -2.13
N GLY A 95 7.08 -0.77 -2.97
CA GLY A 95 8.13 0.23 -3.20
C GLY A 95 9.13 0.34 -2.04
N ALA A 96 9.61 1.57 -1.80
CA ALA A 96 10.55 1.89 -0.73
C ALA A 96 9.94 2.94 0.22
N PRO A 97 8.94 2.56 1.04
CA PRO A 97 8.31 3.50 1.96
C PRO A 97 9.33 4.04 2.97
N GLN A 98 9.28 5.35 3.24
CA GLN A 98 10.05 5.97 4.30
C GLN A 98 9.57 5.47 5.66
N ALA A 99 10.50 5.21 6.57
CA ALA A 99 10.18 4.87 7.96
C ALA A 99 9.69 6.09 8.75
N GLY A 100 9.07 5.85 9.90
CA GLY A 100 8.63 6.90 10.82
C GLY A 100 7.28 7.54 10.50
N GLY A 101 6.53 7.01 9.53
CA GLY A 101 5.14 7.36 9.31
C GLY A 101 4.21 6.77 10.38
N THR A 102 2.97 7.22 10.37
CA THR A 102 1.91 6.78 11.29
C THR A 102 0.85 5.98 10.56
N TRP A 103 0.17 5.09 11.29
CA TRP A 103 -0.89 4.25 10.77
C TRP A 103 -2.25 4.69 11.32
N ALA A 104 -3.26 4.71 10.47
CA ALA A 104 -4.66 4.91 10.83
C ALA A 104 -5.54 3.86 10.14
N GLY A 105 -6.58 3.38 10.80
CA GLY A 105 -7.44 2.34 10.23
C GLY A 105 -8.58 1.93 11.16
N PRO A 106 -9.23 0.78 10.87
CA PRO A 106 -10.33 0.25 11.67
C PRO A 106 -9.99 -0.01 13.13
N SER A 107 -8.72 -0.29 13.43
CA SER A 107 -8.22 -0.47 14.79
C SER A 107 -6.99 0.41 15.03
N PRO A 108 -6.75 0.87 16.27
CA PRO A 108 -5.56 1.63 16.59
C PRO A 108 -4.32 0.76 16.36
N VAL A 109 -3.33 1.31 15.67
CA VAL A 109 -2.08 0.62 15.36
C VAL A 109 -0.98 1.16 16.26
N VAL A 110 -0.42 0.30 17.11
CA VAL A 110 0.74 0.61 17.95
C VAL A 110 1.93 -0.20 17.45
N GLY A 111 3.08 0.44 17.26
CA GLY A 111 4.30 -0.23 16.77
C GLY A 111 4.30 -0.61 15.29
N GLY A 112 3.21 -0.35 14.55
CA GLY A 112 3.12 -0.66 13.11
C GLY A 112 2.73 -2.11 12.81
N ASN A 113 2.22 -2.83 13.80
CA ASN A 113 1.84 -4.23 13.69
C ASN A 113 0.31 -4.40 13.60
N TYR A 114 -0.10 -5.41 12.84
CA TYR A 114 -1.46 -5.92 12.79
C TYR A 114 -1.53 -7.24 13.56
N ASP A 115 -2.51 -7.41 14.44
CA ASP A 115 -2.77 -8.65 15.16
C ASP A 115 -4.18 -9.17 14.83
N PRO A 116 -4.33 -10.29 14.10
CA PRO A 116 -5.63 -10.87 13.75
C PRO A 116 -6.50 -11.23 14.97
N ALA A 117 -5.90 -11.44 16.14
CA ALA A 117 -6.67 -11.79 17.35
C ALA A 117 -7.40 -10.60 17.98
N THR A 118 -6.94 -9.36 17.72
CA THR A 118 -7.40 -8.15 18.43
C THR A 118 -7.81 -7.00 17.51
N MET A 119 -7.42 -7.04 16.24
CA MET A 119 -7.66 -5.97 15.27
C MET A 119 -8.69 -6.39 14.22
N THR A 120 -9.37 -5.39 13.65
CA THR A 120 -10.38 -5.61 12.62
C THR A 120 -9.77 -5.49 11.22
N PRO A 121 -10.03 -6.42 10.29
CA PRO A 121 -9.54 -6.32 8.92
C PRO A 121 -10.16 -5.12 8.18
N GLY A 122 -9.45 -4.60 7.18
CA GLY A 122 -9.88 -3.43 6.41
C GLY A 122 -8.71 -2.61 5.88
N ALA A 123 -8.99 -1.37 5.50
CA ALA A 123 -7.99 -0.46 4.94
C ALA A 123 -7.22 0.28 6.04
N TYR A 124 -5.91 0.03 6.13
CA TYR A 124 -4.98 0.74 7.00
C TYR A 124 -4.13 1.70 6.18
N VAL A 125 -4.18 2.99 6.52
CA VAL A 125 -3.48 4.07 5.82
C VAL A 125 -2.20 4.42 6.56
N TYR A 126 -1.08 4.30 5.88
CA TYR A 126 0.24 4.78 6.30
C TYR A 126 0.44 6.21 5.83
N THR A 127 0.80 7.12 6.73
CA THR A 127 1.02 8.54 6.46
C THR A 127 2.43 8.94 6.85
N VAL A 128 3.19 9.48 5.90
CA VAL A 128 4.49 10.12 6.15
C VAL A 128 4.29 11.64 6.07
N THR A 129 4.58 12.34 7.17
CA THR A 129 4.36 13.79 7.27
C THR A 129 5.44 14.56 6.53
N GLY A 130 5.03 15.39 5.59
CA GLY A 130 5.91 16.26 4.80
C GLY A 130 6.27 17.54 5.53
N VAL A 131 7.46 18.07 5.22
CA VAL A 131 7.87 19.40 5.68
C VAL A 131 7.46 20.42 4.64
N ALA A 132 6.59 21.36 5.03
CA ALA A 132 6.11 22.42 4.14
C ALA A 132 7.28 23.08 3.38
N PRO A 133 7.18 23.22 2.04
CA PRO A 133 5.98 23.09 1.21
C PRO A 133 5.70 21.68 0.67
N CYS A 134 6.44 20.65 1.07
CA CYS A 134 6.10 19.28 0.68
C CYS A 134 4.83 18.83 1.38
N ALA A 135 3.89 18.27 0.61
CA ALA A 135 2.70 17.62 1.15
C ALA A 135 3.05 16.29 1.81
N ASN A 136 2.15 15.79 2.66
CA ASN A 136 2.24 14.44 3.21
C ASN A 136 2.10 13.40 2.10
N ALA A 137 2.77 12.26 2.25
CA ALA A 137 2.56 11.09 1.42
C ALA A 137 1.70 10.05 2.17
N THR A 138 0.83 9.36 1.44
CA THR A 138 -0.03 8.31 2.00
C THR A 138 -0.04 7.07 1.13
N ALA A 139 -0.08 5.90 1.76
CA ALA A 139 -0.30 4.63 1.10
C ALA A 139 -1.25 3.76 1.93
N THR A 140 -2.04 2.90 1.27
CA THR A 140 -3.07 2.08 1.91
C THR A 140 -2.72 0.60 1.80
N VAL A 141 -2.75 -0.10 2.93
CA VAL A 141 -2.70 -1.55 3.03
C VAL A 141 -4.11 -2.08 3.26
N THR A 142 -4.59 -2.91 2.34
CA THR A 142 -5.90 -3.57 2.49
C THR A 142 -5.69 -4.93 3.14
N VAL A 143 -6.08 -5.05 4.41
CA VAL A 143 -5.96 -6.28 5.18
C VAL A 143 -7.20 -7.15 4.98
N THR A 144 -6.99 -8.41 4.63
CA THR A 144 -8.04 -9.44 4.55
C THR A 144 -7.66 -10.63 5.42
N GLU A 145 -8.66 -11.23 6.06
CA GLU A 145 -8.48 -12.42 6.89
C GLU A 145 -9.21 -13.62 6.30
N ASN A 146 -8.48 -14.73 6.20
CA ASN A 146 -9.06 -16.03 5.91
C ASN A 146 -9.36 -16.74 7.23
N THR A 147 -10.58 -17.27 7.36
CA THR A 147 -10.99 -18.04 8.54
C THR A 147 -10.11 -19.28 8.71
N ALA A 148 -9.57 -19.48 9.91
CA ALA A 148 -8.84 -20.68 10.25
C ALA A 148 -9.67 -21.95 10.01
N THR A 149 -9.05 -23.00 9.48
CA THR A 149 -9.71 -24.29 9.30
C THR A 149 -9.97 -24.93 10.66
N ASN A 150 -11.17 -25.49 10.84
CA ASN A 150 -11.58 -26.14 12.08
C ASN A 150 -12.01 -27.58 11.80
N ALA A 151 -11.23 -28.55 12.29
CA ALA A 151 -11.52 -29.99 12.15
C ALA A 151 -12.47 -30.53 13.25
N GLY A 152 -12.91 -29.68 14.18
CA GLY A 152 -13.68 -30.07 15.36
C GLY A 152 -12.80 -30.55 16.51
N THR A 153 -13.43 -31.17 17.51
CA THR A 153 -12.77 -31.72 18.71
C THR A 153 -12.73 -33.24 18.66
N ASN A 154 -11.75 -33.85 19.32
CA ASN A 154 -11.70 -35.31 19.49
C ASN A 154 -13.01 -35.83 20.10
N GLY A 155 -13.53 -36.93 19.54
CA GLY A 155 -14.72 -37.59 20.04
C GLY A 155 -14.58 -39.11 19.88
N PRO A 156 -15.05 -39.91 20.86
CA PRO A 156 -15.03 -41.36 20.71
C PRO A 156 -16.05 -41.83 19.67
N LEU A 157 -15.69 -42.81 18.85
CA LEU A 157 -16.60 -43.55 17.97
C LEU A 157 -16.65 -45.00 18.45
N THR A 158 -17.73 -45.38 19.14
CA THR A 158 -17.95 -46.75 19.59
C THR A 158 -18.84 -47.49 18.60
N LEU A 159 -18.35 -48.61 18.09
CA LEU A 159 -19.07 -49.51 17.19
C LEU A 159 -19.10 -50.92 17.78
N CYS A 160 -20.15 -51.68 17.48
CA CYS A 160 -20.19 -53.11 17.78
C CYS A 160 -19.32 -53.88 16.77
N SER A 161 -18.67 -54.97 17.17
CA SER A 161 -17.80 -55.80 16.32
C SER A 161 -18.50 -56.44 15.11
N ASN A 162 -19.83 -56.49 15.13
CA ASN A 162 -20.71 -56.95 14.04
C ASN A 162 -21.64 -55.83 13.52
N GLY A 163 -21.32 -54.57 13.81
CA GLY A 163 -22.10 -53.41 13.36
C GLY A 163 -21.99 -53.18 11.85
N ALA A 164 -22.97 -52.48 11.29
CA ALA A 164 -22.91 -52.01 9.90
C ALA A 164 -21.79 -50.96 9.70
N SER A 165 -21.29 -50.83 8.48
CA SER A 165 -20.29 -49.82 8.14
C SER A 165 -20.82 -48.40 8.37
N VAL A 166 -20.00 -47.56 9.01
CA VAL A 166 -20.31 -46.15 9.27
C VAL A 166 -19.33 -45.29 8.49
N ALA A 167 -19.84 -44.28 7.79
CA ALA A 167 -19.02 -43.28 7.11
C ALA A 167 -18.34 -42.35 8.13
N LEU A 168 -17.03 -42.14 7.97
CA LEU A 168 -16.21 -41.33 8.87
C LEU A 168 -16.27 -39.82 8.58
N ASP A 169 -16.76 -39.43 7.40
CA ASP A 169 -17.07 -38.04 7.08
C ASP A 169 -18.57 -37.78 7.32
N ARG A 170 -18.88 -36.94 8.31
CA ARG A 170 -20.22 -36.39 8.54
C ARG A 170 -20.44 -35.10 7.74
N SER A 171 -19.99 -35.01 6.49
CA SER A 171 -20.57 -34.04 5.57
C SER A 171 -22.06 -34.37 5.42
N ARG A 172 -22.92 -33.46 5.89
CA ARG A 172 -24.37 -33.67 6.01
C ARG A 172 -24.97 -34.08 4.66
N ARG A 173 -25.22 -35.37 4.47
CA ARG A 173 -26.27 -35.83 3.56
C ARG A 173 -27.42 -36.31 4.43
N SER A 174 -28.30 -35.38 4.79
CA SER A 174 -29.54 -35.69 5.50
C SER A 174 -30.47 -36.45 4.57
N THR A 175 -30.47 -37.78 4.73
CA THR A 175 -31.60 -38.72 4.70
C THR A 175 -32.79 -38.42 3.76
N THR A 176 -33.09 -39.35 2.86
CA THR A 176 -34.31 -40.21 2.88
C THR A 176 -34.69 -40.67 1.47
N SER A 177 -34.58 -41.97 1.20
CA SER A 177 -35.64 -42.76 0.56
C SER A 177 -35.21 -44.23 0.50
N ARG A 178 -35.42 -44.97 1.59
CA ARG A 178 -35.68 -46.41 1.47
C ARG A 178 -37.12 -46.53 0.96
N ARG A 179 -37.31 -46.99 -0.27
CA ARG A 179 -38.52 -47.76 -0.61
C ARG A 179 -38.09 -49.21 -0.79
N ASN A 180 -38.49 -50.03 0.19
CA ASN A 180 -38.71 -51.45 -0.01
C ASN A 180 -39.52 -51.64 -1.30
N MET A 181 -39.08 -52.56 -2.16
CA MET A 181 -40.02 -53.39 -2.90
C MET A 181 -39.53 -54.83 -2.86
N GLU A 182 -40.46 -55.68 -2.45
CA GLU A 182 -40.29 -57.04 -1.98
C GLU A 182 -39.72 -58.00 -3.03
N ARG A 183 -38.94 -58.98 -2.57
CA ARG A 183 -38.79 -60.27 -3.27
C ARG A 183 -39.92 -61.20 -2.82
N PRO A 184 -40.71 -61.78 -3.73
CA PRO A 184 -41.45 -63.00 -3.43
C PRO A 184 -40.61 -64.25 -3.73
N LYS A 185 -40.63 -65.20 -2.81
CA LYS A 185 -40.07 -66.56 -2.94
C LYS A 185 -41.02 -67.49 -3.70
N SER A 186 -40.41 -68.29 -4.58
CA SER A 186 -40.68 -69.70 -4.97
C SER A 186 -42.08 -70.16 -5.40
N SER A 187 -42.15 -70.85 -6.55
CA SER A 187 -42.46 -72.30 -6.64
C SER A 187 -42.56 -72.71 -8.11
N GLY A 188 -41.98 -73.86 -8.47
CA GLY A 188 -41.86 -74.32 -9.87
C GLY A 188 -43.11 -74.98 -10.47
N ARG A 189 -43.05 -75.24 -11.77
CA ARG A 189 -43.81 -76.30 -12.46
C ARG A 189 -43.14 -76.69 -13.79
N TRP A 190 -43.17 -77.98 -14.07
CA TRP A 190 -42.52 -78.74 -15.14
C TRP A 190 -43.23 -78.69 -16.51
N GLN A 191 -42.48 -79.09 -17.56
CA GLN A 191 -42.87 -79.72 -18.86
C GLN A 191 -43.48 -78.78 -19.92
N LEU A 192 -43.16 -78.89 -21.23
CA LEU A 192 -42.61 -79.98 -22.06
C LEU A 192 -41.38 -79.54 -22.87
#